data_AF-A0A0D0BLF7-F1
#
_entry.id   AF-A0A0D0BLF7-F1
#
_cell.length_a   1.000
_cell.length_b   1.000
_cell.length_c   1.000
_cell.angle_alpha   90.00
_cell.angle_beta   90.00
_cell.angle_gamma   90.00
#
_symmetry.space_group_name_H-M   'P 1'
#
loop_
_entity.id
_entity.type
_entity.pdbx_description
1 polymer ?
#
loop_
_entity_poly.entity_id
_entity_poly.type
_entity_poly.pdbx_seq_one_letter_code
_entity_poly.pdbx_strand_id
1 'polypeptide(L)'
;MSNVLLLRAASQDSPDRYEDAFRSRGYHPISVPVLETVIVGREELARRLSSGPEMQSLSGVIITSQRAVEAWSEAAQALITANSNTPLKPEYDWRSVPFYAVGEATSVALRDLSEKIPLYTPRDIRGGSETGTAERLAGFILKDLPSDEKSRKLLYLTGDKNRDTLPRILESAGVALDPLQVYATQGSSMFPHDLSLALECIKGKYFAALDLQHF
;
A
#
# COMPACT_ATOMS: atom_id res chain seq x y z
N MET A 1 -20.17 -29.91 17.05
CA MET A 1 -19.00 -29.58 16.20
C MET A 1 -18.13 -28.60 16.97
N SER A 2 -16.81 -28.78 16.96
CA SER A 2 -15.89 -27.89 17.69
C SER A 2 -15.63 -26.60 16.90
N ASN A 3 -15.66 -25.47 17.59
CA ASN A 3 -15.36 -24.16 17.01
C ASN A 3 -13.84 -23.95 16.95
N VAL A 4 -13.36 -23.30 15.89
CA VAL A 4 -11.94 -22.97 15.69
C VAL A 4 -11.82 -21.48 15.39
N LEU A 5 -11.02 -20.77 16.18
CA LEU A 5 -10.73 -19.36 15.93
C LEU A 5 -9.42 -19.24 15.14
N LEU A 6 -9.45 -18.57 14.00
CA LEU A 6 -8.28 -18.29 13.18
C LEU A 6 -7.91 -16.82 13.30
N LEU A 7 -6.80 -16.51 13.96
CA LEU A 7 -6.32 -15.13 14.14
C LEU A 7 -5.59 -14.64 12.87
N ARG A 8 -6.37 -14.40 11.81
CA ARG A 8 -5.93 -13.93 10.49
C ARG A 8 -7.07 -13.18 9.81
N ALA A 9 -6.73 -12.30 8.88
CA ALA A 9 -7.70 -11.83 7.89
C ALA A 9 -8.07 -12.99 6.96
N ALA A 10 -9.36 -13.15 6.65
CA ALA A 10 -9.81 -14.06 5.61
C ALA A 10 -9.22 -13.69 4.24
N SER A 11 -9.07 -14.67 3.36
CA SER A 11 -8.58 -14.45 2.00
C SER A 11 -9.60 -13.62 1.23
N GLN A 12 -9.10 -12.76 0.35
CA GLN A 12 -9.96 -11.99 -0.57
C GLN A 12 -10.59 -12.91 -1.64
N ASP A 13 -9.92 -14.03 -1.95
CA ASP A 13 -10.48 -15.08 -2.79
C ASP A 13 -11.50 -15.89 -1.97
N SER A 14 -12.76 -15.86 -2.39
CA SER A 14 -13.85 -16.62 -1.80
C SER A 14 -14.04 -17.94 -2.56
N PRO A 15 -14.15 -19.09 -1.88
CA PRO A 15 -14.14 -19.26 -0.41
C PRO A 15 -12.73 -19.29 0.22
N ASP A 16 -12.63 -18.95 1.52
CA ASP A 16 -11.37 -18.97 2.26
C ASP A 16 -10.84 -20.40 2.43
N ARG A 17 -9.67 -20.68 1.83
CA ARG A 17 -9.05 -22.02 1.82
C ARG A 17 -8.77 -22.62 3.21
N TYR A 18 -8.49 -21.79 4.22
CA TYR A 18 -8.19 -22.28 5.57
C TYR A 18 -9.49 -22.66 6.27
N GLU A 19 -10.50 -21.80 6.17
CA GLU A 19 -11.82 -22.13 6.69
C GLU A 19 -12.38 -23.40 6.03
N ASP A 20 -12.25 -23.53 4.71
CA ASP A 20 -12.72 -24.72 4.01
C ASP A 20 -11.99 -26.00 4.44
N ALA A 21 -10.68 -25.93 4.68
CA ALA A 21 -9.91 -27.08 5.18
C ALA A 21 -10.34 -27.54 6.59
N PHE A 22 -10.81 -26.62 7.44
CA PHE A 22 -11.39 -26.92 8.74
C PHE A 22 -12.82 -27.45 8.61
N ARG A 23 -13.65 -26.80 7.78
CA ARG A 23 -15.03 -27.24 7.49
C ARG A 23 -15.07 -28.67 6.94
N SER A 24 -14.14 -29.02 6.04
CA SER A 24 -14.05 -30.36 5.44
C SER A 24 -13.74 -31.47 6.46
N ARG A 25 -13.29 -31.11 7.67
CA ARG A 25 -12.99 -32.00 8.79
C ARG A 25 -14.03 -31.92 9.91
N GLY A 26 -15.16 -31.25 9.67
CA GLY A 26 -16.26 -31.13 10.64
C GLY A 26 -16.06 -30.06 11.72
N TYR A 27 -15.11 -29.15 11.54
CA TYR A 27 -14.93 -27.99 12.41
C TYR A 27 -15.74 -26.79 11.93
N HIS A 28 -15.99 -25.85 12.84
CA HIS A 28 -16.61 -24.56 12.52
C HIS A 28 -15.59 -23.41 12.70
N PRO A 29 -14.85 -23.05 11.64
CA PRO A 29 -13.84 -22.02 11.71
C PRO A 29 -14.44 -20.62 11.59
N ILE A 30 -13.83 -19.66 12.29
CA ILE A 30 -14.11 -18.22 12.18
C ILE A 30 -12.77 -17.48 12.11
N SER A 31 -12.53 -16.75 11.03
CA SER A 31 -11.36 -15.87 10.91
C SER A 31 -11.61 -14.51 11.55
N VAL A 32 -10.68 -14.07 12.40
CA VAL A 32 -10.69 -12.74 13.04
C VAL A 32 -9.40 -12.00 12.67
N PRO A 33 -9.49 -10.87 11.94
CA PRO A 33 -8.33 -10.06 11.57
C PRO A 33 -7.62 -9.49 12.80
N VAL A 34 -6.32 -9.75 12.90
CA VAL A 34 -5.47 -9.24 14.00
C VAL A 34 -4.52 -8.13 13.58
N LEU A 35 -4.35 -7.93 12.28
CA LEU A 35 -3.50 -6.90 11.71
C LEU A 35 -4.30 -6.05 10.73
N GLU A 36 -3.97 -4.78 10.67
CA GLU A 36 -4.47 -3.85 9.65
C GLU A 36 -3.31 -3.07 9.04
N THR A 37 -3.51 -2.55 7.84
CA THR A 37 -2.58 -1.60 7.22
C THR A 37 -3.19 -0.21 7.31
N VAL A 38 -2.45 0.72 7.89
CA VAL A 38 -2.84 2.13 8.03
C VAL A 38 -1.93 3.02 7.22
N ILE A 39 -2.48 4.12 6.71
CA ILE A 39 -1.71 5.18 6.08
C ILE A 39 -1.10 6.05 7.17
N VAL A 40 0.21 6.30 7.06
CA VAL A 40 0.99 7.15 7.96
C VAL A 40 1.70 8.24 7.15
N GLY A 41 2.38 9.18 7.81
CA GLY A 41 3.17 10.20 7.11
C GLY A 41 2.35 11.16 6.24
N ARG A 42 1.03 11.25 6.48
CA ARG A 42 0.05 11.99 5.66
C ARG A 42 0.43 13.45 5.43
N GLU A 43 0.78 14.15 6.51
CA GLU A 43 1.15 15.57 6.44
C GLU A 43 2.44 15.79 5.65
N GLU A 44 3.44 14.93 5.86
CA GLU A 44 4.69 15.02 5.14
C GLU A 44 4.47 14.69 3.66
N LEU A 45 3.71 13.64 3.34
CA LEU A 45 3.36 13.33 1.96
C LEU A 45 2.63 14.50 1.28
N ALA A 46 1.65 15.10 1.95
CA ALA A 46 0.95 16.28 1.43
C ALA A 46 1.90 17.49 1.21
N ARG A 47 2.84 17.73 2.12
CA ARG A 47 3.89 18.74 1.94
C ARG A 47 4.75 18.43 0.72
N ARG A 48 5.19 17.19 0.55
CA ARG A 48 5.98 16.74 -0.59
C ARG A 48 5.23 16.95 -1.90
N LEU A 49 3.96 16.54 -1.97
CA LEU A 49 3.11 16.75 -3.14
C LEU A 49 2.93 18.22 -3.47
N SER A 50 2.81 19.08 -2.45
CA SER A 50 2.70 20.53 -2.60
C SER A 50 4.02 21.19 -3.00
N SER A 51 5.18 20.67 -2.61
CA SER A 51 6.45 21.21 -3.09
C SER A 51 6.72 20.80 -4.55
N GLY A 52 6.21 19.63 -4.95
CA GLY A 52 6.41 19.07 -6.28
C GLY A 52 7.86 18.69 -6.58
N PRO A 53 8.13 18.09 -7.75
CA PRO A 53 9.42 17.47 -8.04
C PRO A 53 10.56 18.47 -8.24
N GLU A 54 10.30 19.60 -8.92
CA GLU A 54 11.33 20.58 -9.28
C GLU A 54 11.96 21.25 -8.04
N MET A 55 11.13 21.77 -7.13
CA MET A 55 11.60 22.40 -5.89
C MET A 55 12.40 21.43 -5.01
N GLN A 56 12.10 20.14 -5.12
CA GLN A 56 12.76 19.07 -4.35
C GLN A 56 13.95 18.45 -5.09
N SER A 57 14.25 18.91 -6.31
CA SER A 57 15.27 18.34 -7.20
C SER A 57 15.10 16.82 -7.41
N LEU A 58 13.85 16.36 -7.46
CA LEU A 58 13.54 14.95 -7.68
C LEU A 58 13.64 14.62 -9.16
N SER A 59 14.23 13.46 -9.44
CA SER A 59 14.35 12.89 -10.79
C SER A 59 13.38 11.73 -11.01
N GLY A 60 12.53 11.45 -10.03
CA GLY A 60 11.54 10.38 -10.05
C GLY A 60 11.03 10.00 -8.67
N VAL A 61 10.02 9.13 -8.67
CA VAL A 61 9.41 8.58 -7.45
C VAL A 61 9.42 7.06 -7.53
N ILE A 62 9.83 6.38 -6.46
CA ILE A 62 9.78 4.92 -6.35
C ILE A 62 8.56 4.55 -5.50
N ILE A 63 7.68 3.73 -6.05
CA ILE A 63 6.47 3.24 -5.39
C ILE A 63 6.43 1.71 -5.50
N THR A 64 6.57 1.03 -4.37
CA THR A 64 6.79 -0.43 -4.35
C THR A 64 5.56 -1.22 -3.89
N SER A 65 4.44 -0.55 -3.64
CA SER A 65 3.22 -1.15 -3.07
C SER A 65 1.98 -0.38 -3.49
N GLN A 66 0.87 -1.09 -3.73
CA GLN A 66 -0.44 -0.47 -3.94
C GLN A 66 -0.87 0.42 -2.75
N ARG A 67 -0.44 0.08 -1.53
CA ARG A 67 -0.73 0.89 -0.32
C ARG A 67 -0.07 2.27 -0.36
N ALA A 68 1.11 2.37 -0.99
CA ALA A 68 1.74 3.66 -1.22
C ALA A 68 1.01 4.47 -2.30
N VAL A 69 0.41 3.82 -3.30
CA VAL A 69 -0.46 4.47 -4.30
C VAL A 69 -1.73 5.02 -3.63
N GLU A 70 -2.34 4.25 -2.72
CA GLU A 70 -3.50 4.68 -1.94
C GLU A 70 -3.18 5.92 -1.08
N ALA A 71 -2.06 5.88 -0.35
CA ALA A 71 -1.59 7.02 0.44
C ALA A 71 -1.35 8.28 -0.42
N TRP A 72 -0.74 8.10 -1.59
CA TRP A 72 -0.53 9.18 -2.56
C TRP A 72 -1.86 9.76 -3.05
N SER A 73 -2.80 8.88 -3.43
CA SER A 73 -4.13 9.27 -3.89
C SER A 73 -4.86 10.11 -2.85
N GLU A 74 -4.85 9.67 -1.59
CA GLU A 74 -5.54 10.38 -0.51
C GLU A 74 -4.92 11.76 -0.25
N ALA A 75 -3.59 11.85 -0.21
CA ALA A 75 -2.89 13.12 -0.06
C ALA A 75 -3.16 14.08 -1.23
N ALA A 76 -3.13 13.60 -2.47
CA ALA A 76 -3.42 14.40 -3.65
C ALA A 76 -4.87 14.90 -3.66
N GLN A 77 -5.84 14.03 -3.31
CA GLN A 77 -7.25 14.41 -3.21
C GLN A 77 -7.47 15.49 -2.15
N ALA A 78 -6.85 15.35 -0.97
CA ALA A 78 -6.94 16.36 0.08
C ALA A 78 -6.42 17.73 -0.40
N LEU A 79 -5.33 17.76 -1.17
CA LEU A 79 -4.80 18.99 -1.76
C LEU A 79 -5.70 19.57 -2.85
N ILE A 80 -6.33 18.72 -3.68
CA ILE A 80 -7.31 19.17 -4.69
C ILE A 80 -8.51 19.82 -4.01
N THR A 81 -9.05 19.19 -2.96
CA THR A 81 -10.18 19.74 -2.19
C THR A 81 -9.79 21.07 -1.52
N ALA A 82 -8.62 21.14 -0.88
CA ALA A 82 -8.15 22.34 -0.19
C ALA A 82 -7.87 23.51 -1.15
N ASN A 83 -7.38 23.24 -2.36
CA ASN A 83 -7.02 24.26 -3.35
C ASN A 83 -8.09 24.48 -4.44
N SER A 84 -9.33 24.05 -4.19
CA SER A 84 -10.45 24.11 -5.16
C SER A 84 -10.74 25.52 -5.72
N ASN A 85 -10.32 26.58 -5.02
CA ASN A 85 -10.49 27.98 -5.44
C ASN A 85 -9.18 28.69 -5.83
N THR A 86 -8.06 27.96 -5.93
CA THR A 86 -6.74 28.54 -6.24
C THR A 86 -6.21 27.94 -7.54
N PRO A 87 -5.72 28.75 -8.50
CA PRO A 87 -5.11 28.22 -9.70
C PRO A 87 -3.96 27.28 -9.31
N LEU A 88 -4.01 26.05 -9.82
CA LEU A 88 -2.96 25.06 -9.61
C LEU A 88 -1.66 25.62 -10.18
N LYS A 89 -0.67 25.80 -9.30
CA LYS A 89 0.63 26.33 -9.70
C LYS A 89 1.42 25.26 -10.47
N PRO A 90 2.26 25.66 -11.44
CA PRO A 90 3.13 24.74 -12.19
C PRO A 90 4.07 23.92 -11.31
N GLU A 91 4.42 24.44 -10.13
CA GLU A 91 5.32 23.80 -9.16
C GLU A 91 4.80 22.45 -8.63
N TYR A 92 3.50 22.16 -8.76
CA TYR A 92 2.90 20.86 -8.38
C TYR A 92 2.97 19.80 -9.50
N ASP A 93 3.58 20.08 -10.65
CA ASP A 93 3.45 19.22 -11.82
C ASP A 93 4.30 17.93 -11.72
N TRP A 94 3.68 16.89 -11.14
CA TRP A 94 4.27 15.56 -11.01
C TRP A 94 4.37 14.80 -12.34
N ARG A 95 3.85 15.35 -13.44
CA ARG A 95 3.97 14.75 -14.79
C ARG A 95 5.39 14.83 -15.36
N SER A 96 6.23 15.69 -14.79
CA SER A 96 7.59 15.99 -15.24
C SER A 96 8.62 14.91 -14.89
N VAL A 97 8.32 14.04 -13.93
CA VAL A 97 9.22 12.98 -13.46
C VAL A 97 8.57 11.60 -13.58
N PRO A 98 9.35 10.54 -13.90
CA PRO A 98 8.83 9.19 -13.98
C PRO A 98 8.53 8.61 -12.59
N PHE A 99 7.54 7.71 -12.52
CA PHE A 99 7.35 6.87 -11.34
C PHE A 99 7.78 5.44 -11.64
N TYR A 100 8.53 4.85 -10.72
CA TYR A 100 9.07 3.51 -10.80
C TYR A 100 8.23 2.57 -9.93
N ALA A 101 7.59 1.60 -10.56
CA ALA A 101 6.75 0.61 -9.89
C ALA A 101 7.44 -0.76 -9.84
N VAL A 102 7.38 -1.44 -8.68
CA VAL A 102 8.00 -2.78 -8.53
C VAL A 102 7.23 -3.88 -9.25
N GLY A 103 5.90 -3.80 -9.35
CA GLY A 103 5.11 -4.92 -9.85
C GLY A 103 3.87 -4.48 -10.59
N GLU A 104 3.34 -5.37 -11.42
CA GLU A 104 2.20 -5.07 -12.30
C GLU A 104 0.99 -4.51 -11.52
N ALA A 105 0.69 -5.09 -10.37
CA ALA A 105 -0.39 -4.62 -9.50
C ALA A 105 -0.23 -3.15 -9.07
N THR A 106 1.01 -2.71 -8.81
CA THR A 106 1.32 -1.31 -8.47
C THR A 106 1.26 -0.42 -9.70
N SER A 107 1.77 -0.88 -10.85
CA SER A 107 1.70 -0.13 -12.11
C SER A 107 0.26 0.10 -12.57
N VAL A 108 -0.60 -0.92 -12.48
CA VAL A 108 -2.05 -0.80 -12.76
C VAL A 108 -2.67 0.27 -11.86
N ALA A 109 -2.46 0.18 -10.54
CA ALA A 109 -3.00 1.15 -9.60
C ALA A 109 -2.53 2.59 -9.88
N LEU A 110 -1.28 2.77 -10.30
CA LEU A 110 -0.76 4.08 -10.70
C LEU A 110 -1.40 4.59 -11.99
N ARG A 111 -1.61 3.74 -13.00
CA ARG A 111 -2.29 4.14 -14.24
C ARG A 111 -3.73 4.58 -13.97
N ASP A 112 -4.47 3.80 -13.18
CA ASP A 112 -5.83 4.14 -12.77
C ASP A 112 -5.88 5.47 -12.00
N LEU A 113 -4.83 5.76 -11.23
CA LEU A 113 -4.70 7.03 -10.52
C LEU A 113 -4.37 8.19 -11.47
N SER A 114 -3.48 7.97 -12.45
CA SER A 114 -3.10 8.97 -13.45
C SER A 114 -4.29 9.44 -14.29
N GLU A 115 -5.25 8.56 -14.58
CA GLU A 115 -6.49 8.94 -15.26
C GLU A 115 -7.39 9.85 -14.40
N LYS A 116 -7.40 9.63 -13.09
CA LYS A 116 -8.27 10.36 -12.14
C LYS A 116 -7.70 11.71 -11.71
N ILE A 117 -6.39 11.78 -11.49
CA ILE A 117 -5.70 12.99 -10.98
C ILE A 117 -4.40 13.30 -11.76
N PRO A 118 -4.47 13.64 -13.06
CA PRO A 118 -3.30 13.77 -13.93
C PRO A 118 -2.21 14.74 -13.46
N LEU A 119 -2.54 15.76 -12.66
CA LEU A 119 -1.57 16.78 -12.22
C LEU A 119 -0.68 16.31 -11.08
N TYR A 120 -1.18 15.40 -10.23
CA TYR A 120 -0.45 14.84 -9.10
C TYR A 120 0.18 13.48 -9.45
N THR A 121 0.22 13.12 -10.72
CA THR A 121 0.67 11.80 -11.18
C THR A 121 1.58 11.93 -12.40
N PRO A 122 2.43 10.93 -12.65
CA PRO A 122 3.37 10.99 -13.76
C PRO A 122 2.64 10.76 -15.10
N ARG A 123 3.21 11.30 -16.19
CA ARG A 123 2.91 10.83 -17.55
C ARG A 123 3.57 9.51 -17.87
N ASP A 124 4.64 9.18 -17.15
CA ASP A 124 5.53 8.06 -17.42
C ASP A 124 5.64 7.16 -16.18
N ILE A 125 5.08 5.96 -16.30
CA ILE A 125 5.15 4.92 -15.27
C ILE A 125 6.04 3.81 -15.82
N ARG A 126 7.17 3.57 -15.15
CA ARG A 126 8.22 2.64 -15.58
C ARG A 126 8.28 1.42 -14.65
N GLY A 127 8.82 0.30 -15.15
CA GLY A 127 8.88 -0.96 -14.42
C GLY A 127 7.58 -1.76 -14.50
N GLY A 128 7.10 -2.29 -13.37
CA GLY A 128 5.94 -3.17 -13.33
C GLY A 128 6.30 -4.64 -13.53
N SER A 129 5.63 -5.33 -14.45
CA SER A 129 5.82 -6.77 -14.71
C SER A 129 7.27 -7.17 -15.01
N GLU A 130 8.07 -6.28 -15.61
CA GLU A 130 9.48 -6.54 -15.93
C GLU A 130 10.43 -6.48 -14.72
N THR A 131 10.02 -5.84 -13.62
CA THR A 131 10.86 -5.69 -12.43
C THR A 131 10.47 -6.68 -11.33
N GLY A 132 9.20 -6.78 -10.95
CA GLY A 132 8.62 -7.77 -10.01
C GLY A 132 9.28 -7.92 -8.61
N THR A 133 10.44 -7.31 -8.38
CA THR A 133 11.38 -7.52 -7.27
C THR A 133 12.19 -6.26 -7.05
N ALA A 134 12.68 -6.07 -5.82
CA ALA A 134 13.52 -4.94 -5.43
C ALA A 134 14.82 -4.86 -6.26
N GLU A 135 15.45 -6.00 -6.49
CA GLU A 135 16.74 -6.13 -7.18
C GLU A 135 16.63 -5.73 -8.66
N ARG A 136 15.61 -6.25 -9.36
CA ARG A 136 15.41 -5.91 -10.78
C ARG A 136 14.95 -4.47 -10.94
N LEU A 137 14.11 -3.94 -10.04
CA LEU A 137 13.73 -2.53 -10.10
C LEU A 137 14.94 -1.62 -9.89
N ALA A 138 15.80 -1.92 -8.92
CA ALA A 138 17.01 -1.15 -8.71
C ALA A 138 17.92 -1.17 -9.96
N GLY A 139 18.14 -2.35 -10.55
CA GLY A 139 18.91 -2.48 -11.80
C GLY A 139 18.27 -1.77 -13.00
N PHE A 140 16.94 -1.67 -13.06
CA PHE A 140 16.22 -0.89 -14.05
C PHE A 140 16.47 0.61 -13.87
N ILE A 141 16.25 1.13 -12.65
CA ILE A 141 16.44 2.55 -12.30
C ILE A 141 17.87 2.99 -12.64
N LEU A 142 18.89 2.19 -12.31
CA LEU A 142 20.29 2.55 -12.56
C LEU A 142 20.66 2.68 -14.04
N LYS A 143 19.95 1.96 -14.93
CA LYS A 143 20.16 2.06 -16.38
C LYS A 143 19.43 3.24 -16.99
N ASP A 144 18.35 3.65 -16.34
CA ASP A 144 17.39 4.63 -16.83
C ASP A 144 17.70 6.05 -16.35
N LEU A 145 18.30 6.18 -15.15
CA LEU A 145 18.76 7.46 -14.65
C LEU A 145 19.88 8.05 -15.53
N PRO A 146 19.83 9.36 -15.84
CA PRO A 146 20.89 10.02 -16.58
C PRO A 146 22.22 9.95 -15.82
N SER A 147 23.32 9.95 -16.58
CA SER A 147 24.66 9.82 -16.01
C SER A 147 25.10 11.02 -15.17
N ASP A 148 24.43 12.17 -15.27
CA ASP A 148 24.70 13.38 -14.48
C ASP A 148 24.37 13.17 -12.99
N GLU A 149 25.29 13.56 -12.10
CA GLU A 149 25.15 13.42 -10.65
C GLU A 149 24.02 14.30 -10.07
N LYS A 150 23.66 15.41 -10.72
CA LYS A 150 22.61 16.32 -10.24
C LYS A 150 21.19 15.74 -10.35
N SER A 151 21.00 14.69 -11.15
CA SER A 151 19.69 14.12 -11.50
C SER A 151 19.46 12.73 -10.91
N ARG A 152 20.00 12.46 -9.71
CA ARG A 152 19.94 11.14 -9.07
C ARG A 152 19.22 11.11 -7.73
N LYS A 153 18.42 12.13 -7.41
CA LYS A 153 17.59 12.11 -6.19
C LYS A 153 16.22 11.52 -6.49
N LEU A 154 15.81 10.48 -5.77
CA LEU A 154 14.50 9.83 -5.90
C LEU A 154 13.73 9.86 -4.58
N LEU A 155 12.44 10.22 -4.65
CA LEU A 155 11.51 10.07 -3.53
C LEU A 155 11.13 8.59 -3.43
N TYR A 156 11.36 7.96 -2.28
CA TYR A 156 11.08 6.54 -2.09
C TYR A 156 9.92 6.34 -1.11
N LEU A 157 8.75 6.01 -1.64
CA LEU A 157 7.56 5.74 -0.82
C LEU A 157 7.54 4.29 -0.36
N THR A 158 7.42 4.12 0.95
CA THR A 158 7.67 2.82 1.56
C THR A 158 6.78 2.53 2.77
N GLY A 159 6.86 1.30 3.28
CA GLY A 159 6.07 0.82 4.42
C GLY A 159 6.86 0.81 5.73
N ASP A 160 6.34 0.10 6.73
CA ASP A 160 7.07 -0.31 7.93
C ASP A 160 8.02 -1.49 7.67
N LYS A 161 7.70 -2.30 6.66
CA LYS A 161 8.45 -3.51 6.28
C LYS A 161 9.37 -3.22 5.09
N ASN A 162 10.45 -2.51 5.36
CA ASN A 162 11.38 -2.10 4.32
C ASN A 162 12.54 -3.08 4.26
N ARG A 163 12.56 -3.89 3.21
CA ARG A 163 13.77 -4.66 2.87
C ARG A 163 14.82 -3.66 2.39
N ASP A 164 16.01 -3.73 2.97
CA ASP A 164 17.14 -2.84 2.66
C ASP A 164 17.69 -3.03 1.24
N THR A 165 17.26 -4.08 0.51
CA THR A 165 17.83 -4.43 -0.79
C THR A 165 17.79 -3.29 -1.80
N LEU A 166 16.62 -2.69 -2.06
CA LEU A 166 16.50 -1.65 -3.09
C LEU A 166 17.25 -0.37 -2.68
N PRO A 167 17.08 0.16 -1.46
CA PRO A 167 17.87 1.32 -1.01
C PRO A 167 19.36 1.09 -1.10
N ARG A 168 19.85 -0.05 -0.59
CA ARG A 168 21.27 -0.39 -0.57
C ARG A 168 21.87 -0.44 -1.98
N ILE A 169 21.19 -1.03 -2.96
CA ILE A 169 21.70 -1.11 -4.34
C ILE A 169 21.80 0.29 -4.96
N LEU A 170 20.76 1.12 -4.79
CA LEU A 170 20.70 2.45 -5.39
C LEU A 170 21.72 3.41 -4.75
N GLU A 171 21.79 3.44 -3.42
CA GLU A 171 22.73 4.28 -2.67
C GLU A 171 24.19 3.88 -2.95
N SER A 172 24.48 2.58 -3.05
CA SER A 172 25.82 2.09 -3.42
C SER A 172 26.26 2.52 -4.83
N ALA A 173 25.31 2.88 -5.69
CA ALA A 173 25.56 3.38 -7.04
C ALA A 173 25.47 4.93 -7.13
N GLY A 174 25.43 5.62 -5.98
CA GLY A 174 25.41 7.08 -5.91
C GLY A 174 24.05 7.71 -6.20
N VAL A 175 22.95 6.96 -6.07
CA VAL A 175 21.58 7.50 -6.15
C VAL A 175 21.18 7.97 -4.76
N ALA A 176 20.81 9.25 -4.64
CA ALA A 176 20.31 9.80 -3.39
C ALA A 176 18.83 9.40 -3.21
N LEU A 177 18.52 8.76 -2.09
CA LEU A 177 17.14 8.41 -1.76
C LEU A 177 16.58 9.33 -0.67
N ASP A 178 15.33 9.72 -0.86
CA ASP A 178 14.54 10.48 0.10
C ASP A 178 13.39 9.56 0.57
N PRO A 179 13.61 8.70 1.57
CA PRO A 179 12.61 7.74 2.00
C PRO A 179 11.48 8.42 2.77
N LEU A 180 10.24 8.08 2.42
CA LEU A 180 9.06 8.48 3.16
C LEU A 180 8.18 7.26 3.43
N GLN A 181 8.02 6.94 4.70
CA GLN A 181 7.07 5.91 5.11
C GLN A 181 5.64 6.46 5.02
N VAL A 182 4.81 5.82 4.19
CA VAL A 182 3.42 6.27 3.93
C VAL A 182 2.37 5.25 4.35
N TYR A 183 2.78 4.04 4.74
CA TYR A 183 1.90 3.08 5.38
C TYR A 183 2.63 2.25 6.44
N ALA A 184 1.88 1.65 7.36
CA ALA A 184 2.40 0.76 8.38
C ALA A 184 1.44 -0.40 8.64
N THR A 185 1.97 -1.55 9.02
CA THR A 185 1.18 -2.65 9.56
C THR A 185 1.09 -2.47 11.08
N GLN A 186 -0.11 -2.47 11.63
CA GLN A 186 -0.34 -2.43 13.07
C GLN A 186 -1.33 -3.50 13.52
N GLY A 187 -1.49 -3.68 14.83
CA GLY A 187 -2.57 -4.49 15.37
C GLY A 187 -3.93 -3.89 14.97
N SER A 188 -4.88 -4.73 14.57
CA SER A 188 -6.21 -4.28 14.13
C SER A 188 -6.90 -3.52 15.26
N SER A 189 -7.27 -2.27 14.99
CA SER A 189 -8.07 -1.43 15.89
C SER A 189 -9.45 -2.04 16.21
N MET A 190 -9.98 -2.85 15.28
CA MET A 190 -11.25 -3.55 15.43
C MET A 190 -11.13 -4.91 16.12
N PHE A 191 -9.91 -5.39 16.40
CA PHE A 191 -9.70 -6.72 16.93
C PHE A 191 -10.54 -7.06 18.18
N PRO A 192 -10.63 -6.20 19.22
CA PRO A 192 -11.47 -6.51 20.39
C PRO A 192 -12.95 -6.69 20.04
N HIS A 193 -13.45 -5.88 19.11
CA HIS A 193 -14.83 -5.95 18.64
C HIS A 193 -15.08 -7.21 17.81
N ASP A 194 -14.24 -7.45 16.81
CA ASP A 194 -14.35 -8.62 15.91
C ASP A 194 -14.22 -9.94 16.68
N LEU A 195 -13.33 -9.96 17.69
CA LEU A 195 -13.20 -11.10 18.59
C LEU A 195 -14.47 -11.32 19.43
N SER A 196 -15.06 -10.26 19.98
CA SER A 196 -16.31 -10.37 20.74
C SER A 196 -17.43 -10.93 19.87
N LEU A 197 -17.59 -10.42 18.65
CA LEU A 197 -18.58 -10.92 17.68
C LEU A 197 -18.35 -12.40 17.35
N ALA A 198 -17.11 -12.82 17.12
CA ALA A 198 -16.78 -14.22 16.86
C ALA A 198 -17.15 -15.12 18.05
N LEU A 199 -16.86 -14.68 19.28
CA LEU A 199 -17.18 -15.43 20.50
C LEU A 199 -18.69 -15.48 20.79
N GLU A 200 -19.42 -14.42 20.51
CA GLU A 200 -20.89 -14.38 20.61
C GLU A 200 -21.56 -15.31 19.59
N CYS A 201 -21.08 -15.32 18.34
CA CYS A 201 -21.55 -16.24 17.32
C CYS A 201 -21.39 -17.71 17.75
N ILE A 202 -20.28 -18.02 18.42
CA ILE A 202 -20.04 -19.34 19.01
C ILE A 202 -21.07 -19.61 20.13
N LYS A 203 -21.27 -18.69 21.07
CA LYS A 203 -22.20 -18.86 22.20
C LYS A 203 -23.66 -18.98 21.75
N GLY A 204 -24.13 -18.16 20.82
CA GLY A 204 -25.51 -18.19 20.31
C GLY A 204 -25.87 -19.53 19.66
N LYS A 205 -24.90 -20.21 19.03
CA LYS A 205 -25.07 -21.56 18.50
C LYS A 205 -25.19 -22.64 19.59
N TYR A 206 -24.53 -22.47 20.73
CA TYR A 206 -24.72 -23.37 21.87
C TYR A 206 -26.12 -23.25 22.47
N PHE A 207 -26.67 -22.03 22.57
CA PHE A 207 -28.04 -21.85 23.08
C PHE A 207 -29.11 -22.42 22.13
N ALA A 208 -29.01 -22.17 20.81
CA ALA A 208 -29.94 -22.74 19.84
C ALA A 208 -29.86 -24.29 19.74
N ALA A 209 -28.68 -24.88 19.97
CA ALA A 209 -28.50 -26.33 19.99
C ALA A 209 -29.05 -27.00 21.25
N LEU A 210 -29.10 -26.28 22.38
CA LEU A 210 -29.71 -26.76 23.64
C LEU A 210 -31.24 -26.76 23.57
N ASP A 211 -31.84 -25.76 22.91
CA ASP A 211 -33.30 -25.69 22.73
C ASP A 211 -33.85 -26.78 21.80
N LEU A 212 -33.02 -27.34 20.91
CA LEU A 212 -33.38 -28.44 20.01
C LEU A 212 -33.21 -29.84 20.66
N GLN A 213 -32.73 -29.94 21.90
CA GLN A 213 -32.59 -31.21 22.63
C GLN A 213 -33.76 -31.48 23.60
N HIS A 214 -34.80 -30.65 23.61
CA HIS A 214 -35.98 -30.78 24.47
C HIS A 214 -37.31 -31.07 23.74
N PHE A 215 -37.25 -31.63 22.52
CA PHE A 215 -38.42 -32.19 21.84
C PHE A 215 -38.20 -33.64 21.41
#